data_AF-A0A950GDU8-F1
#
_entry.id   AF-A0A950GDU8-F1
#
_cell.length_a   1.000
_cell.length_b   1.000
_cell.length_c   1.000
_cell.angle_alpha   90.00
_cell.angle_beta   90.00
_cell.angle_gamma   90.00
#
_symmetry.space_group_name_H-M   'P 1'
#
loop_
_entity.id
_entity.type
_entity.pdbx_description
1 polymer ?
#
loop_
_entity_poly.entity_id
_entity_poly.type
_entity_poly.pdbx_seq_one_letter_code
_entity_poly.pdbx_strand_id
1 'polypeptide(L)'
;MFIHKPVLLHEVRVEKPDPVFAEKLLEQYGGATGELTAALTYWTQSFHVDNPGIRDMLQDIGTEELGHLEIVAMLIEQHTAKASQNVQDRAYQSTLFAIRGHGPHLVDSKGTYWDGRYVQEGGHLVRDLRADIAAEGGALNTYEVLLQMAPDDGTRAALTHLATREVSHAHMFMEALRSINAFDQPIFGDLKPDDTVNLYFNLSNGEGADLRGPWNKEPAFQYIADPLQHEMQEHGGHSAASNEMRQLTPAQPPGTGQPPAHPQTPAGSTPAR
;
A
#
# COMPACT_ATOMS: atom_id res chain seq x y z
N MET A 1 27.62 6.96 2.68
CA MET A 1 28.10 6.21 3.87
C MET A 1 27.05 6.40 4.94
N PHE A 2 26.59 5.33 5.61
CA PHE A 2 25.68 5.43 6.74
C PHE A 2 26.45 5.44 8.06
N ILE A 3 25.92 6.13 9.06
CA ILE A 3 26.42 6.15 10.43
C ILE A 3 25.22 5.90 11.34
N HIS A 4 25.35 4.96 12.27
CA HIS A 4 24.39 4.79 13.36
C HIS A 4 24.94 5.44 14.63
N LYS A 5 24.08 6.16 15.33
CA LYS A 5 24.34 6.62 16.70
C LYS A 5 23.24 6.00 17.57
N PRO A 6 23.58 5.38 18.73
CA PRO A 6 22.61 4.73 19.60
C PRO A 6 21.82 5.76 20.43
N VAL A 7 21.20 6.72 19.76
CA VAL A 7 20.38 7.79 20.33
C VAL A 7 19.17 7.95 19.42
N LEU A 8 17.98 7.74 19.97
CA LEU A 8 16.73 7.86 19.23
C LEU A 8 16.43 9.32 18.88
N LEU A 9 15.79 9.56 17.73
CA LEU A 9 15.29 10.87 17.33
C LEU A 9 14.21 11.40 18.29
N HIS A 10 13.48 10.48 18.92
CA HIS A 10 12.49 10.77 19.94
C HIS A 10 12.55 9.72 21.06
N GLU A 11 12.32 10.15 22.31
CA GLU A 11 12.32 9.24 23.44
C GLU A 11 11.16 8.23 23.35
N VAL A 12 11.45 6.95 23.53
CA VAL A 12 10.44 5.89 23.60
C VAL A 12 10.30 5.42 25.04
N ARG A 13 9.10 5.59 25.59
CA ARG A 13 8.76 5.16 26.95
C ARG A 13 7.39 4.47 26.95
N VAL A 14 7.40 3.16 27.15
CA VAL A 14 6.19 2.37 27.42
C VAL A 14 5.99 2.26 28.93
N GLU A 15 4.81 2.62 29.43
CA GLU A 15 4.52 2.54 30.86
C GLU A 15 4.17 1.11 31.26
N LYS A 16 3.31 0.48 30.44
CA LYS A 16 2.87 -0.90 30.65
C LYS A 16 2.95 -1.69 29.35
N PRO A 17 3.62 -2.86 29.36
CA PRO A 17 3.64 -3.74 28.20
C PRO A 17 2.23 -4.12 27.74
N ASP A 18 2.00 -4.06 26.42
CA ASP A 18 0.76 -4.47 25.75
C ASP A 18 1.12 -5.19 24.45
N PRO A 19 1.28 -6.53 24.47
CA PRO A 19 1.69 -7.28 23.28
C PRO A 19 0.62 -7.28 22.19
N VAL A 20 -0.65 -7.07 22.53
CA VAL A 20 -1.74 -6.98 21.54
C VAL A 20 -1.63 -5.67 20.77
N PHE A 21 -1.28 -4.57 21.45
CA PHE A 21 -0.96 -3.32 20.78
C PHE A 21 0.33 -3.42 19.96
N ALA A 22 1.35 -4.12 20.47
CA ALA A 22 2.59 -4.36 19.72
C ALA A 22 2.36 -5.07 18.38
N GLU A 23 1.39 -5.99 18.32
CA GLU A 23 1.05 -6.68 17.05
C GLU A 23 0.42 -5.70 16.04
N LYS A 24 -0.28 -4.66 16.52
CA LYS A 24 -0.80 -3.59 15.65
C LYS A 24 0.32 -2.66 15.16
N LEU A 25 1.30 -2.36 16.01
CA LEU A 25 2.47 -1.55 15.65
C LEU A 25 3.30 -2.17 14.51
N LEU A 26 3.21 -3.49 14.30
CA LEU A 26 3.83 -4.14 13.14
C LEU A 26 3.35 -3.56 11.80
N GLU A 27 2.16 -2.97 11.74
CA GLU A 27 1.68 -2.26 10.54
C GLU A 27 2.61 -1.10 10.16
N GLN A 28 3.16 -0.38 11.15
CA GLN A 28 4.12 0.70 10.90
C GLN A 28 5.57 0.22 10.83
N TYR A 29 5.84 -1.06 11.10
CA TYR A 29 7.18 -1.63 10.94
C TYR A 29 7.34 -2.34 9.59
N GLY A 30 6.55 -3.39 9.37
CA GLY A 30 6.61 -4.25 8.18
C GLY A 30 5.35 -4.21 7.32
N GLY A 31 4.42 -3.28 7.57
CA GLY A 31 3.20 -3.12 6.77
C GLY A 31 3.40 -2.25 5.52
N ALA A 32 2.35 -2.18 4.70
CA ALA A 32 2.38 -1.47 3.42
C ALA A 32 2.56 0.04 3.58
N THR A 33 2.03 0.63 4.66
CA THR A 33 2.16 2.06 4.98
C THR A 33 3.26 2.33 6.01
N GLY A 34 4.09 1.33 6.34
CA GLY A 34 5.06 1.44 7.42
C GLY A 34 6.39 2.07 7.04
N GLU A 35 7.19 2.35 8.06
CA GLU A 35 8.44 3.10 7.97
C GLU A 35 9.47 2.46 7.04
N LEU A 36 9.52 1.12 6.98
CA LEU A 36 10.42 0.44 6.06
C LEU A 36 10.04 0.71 4.60
N THR A 37 8.74 0.77 4.30
CA THR A 37 8.27 1.09 2.95
C THR A 37 8.64 2.54 2.59
N ALA A 38 8.41 3.49 3.50
CA ALA A 38 8.77 4.89 3.29
C ALA A 38 10.29 5.05 3.07
N ALA A 39 11.11 4.53 4.00
CA ALA A 39 12.56 4.56 3.93
C ALA A 39 13.09 4.02 2.59
N LEU A 40 12.65 2.83 2.19
CA LEU A 40 13.13 2.18 0.97
C LEU A 40 12.60 2.85 -0.30
N THR A 41 11.41 3.44 -0.26
CA THR A 41 10.85 4.20 -1.38
C THR A 41 11.71 5.42 -1.67
N TYR A 42 11.89 6.30 -0.69
CA TYR A 42 12.60 7.56 -0.89
C TYR A 42 14.08 7.33 -1.15
N TRP A 43 14.68 6.36 -0.45
CA TRP A 43 16.07 5.98 -0.69
C TRP A 43 16.28 5.49 -2.12
N THR A 44 15.43 4.57 -2.60
CA THR A 44 15.54 4.02 -3.96
C THR A 44 15.36 5.10 -5.01
N GLN A 45 14.34 5.96 -4.84
CA GLN A 45 14.08 7.06 -5.77
C GLN A 45 15.26 8.01 -5.89
N SER A 46 15.98 8.27 -4.81
CA SER A 46 17.12 9.21 -4.82
C SER A 46 18.22 8.86 -5.84
N PHE A 47 18.32 7.61 -6.29
CA PHE A 47 19.36 7.19 -7.23
C PHE A 47 19.04 7.44 -8.71
N HIS A 48 17.78 7.71 -9.04
CA HIS A 48 17.36 8.01 -10.41
C HIS A 48 16.76 9.42 -10.57
N VAL A 49 16.95 10.30 -9.58
CA VAL A 49 16.59 11.72 -9.65
C VAL A 49 17.81 12.57 -10.03
N ASP A 50 17.69 13.31 -11.13
CA ASP A 50 18.74 14.21 -11.63
C ASP A 50 18.80 15.55 -10.90
N ASN A 51 17.67 16.02 -10.37
CA ASN A 51 17.63 17.27 -9.61
C ASN A 51 18.36 17.08 -8.27
N PRO A 52 19.50 17.76 -8.04
CA PRO A 52 20.32 17.50 -6.86
C PRO A 52 19.62 17.89 -5.55
N GLY A 53 18.80 18.96 -5.54
CA GLY A 53 18.10 19.39 -4.32
C GLY A 53 16.97 18.44 -3.93
N ILE A 54 16.26 17.88 -4.91
CA ILE A 54 15.22 16.88 -4.62
C ILE A 54 15.84 15.54 -4.25
N ARG A 55 16.94 15.17 -4.90
CA ARG A 55 17.71 13.98 -4.53
C ARG A 55 18.20 14.06 -3.08
N ASP A 56 18.72 15.21 -2.66
CA ASP A 56 19.16 15.46 -1.28
C ASP A 56 17.99 15.32 -0.30
N MET A 57 16.86 15.97 -0.58
CA MET A 57 15.63 15.85 0.21
C MET A 57 15.16 14.39 0.36
N LEU A 58 15.15 13.60 -0.73
CA LEU A 58 14.76 12.18 -0.67
C LEU A 58 15.71 11.34 0.20
N GLN A 59 17.01 11.64 0.17
CA GLN A 59 18.00 10.96 1.01
C GLN A 59 17.88 11.35 2.47
N ASP A 60 17.62 12.63 2.75
CA ASP A 60 17.37 13.13 4.11
C ASP A 60 16.13 12.47 4.71
N ILE A 61 15.00 12.52 4.01
CA ILE A 61 13.73 11.92 4.48
C ILE A 61 13.88 10.40 4.60
N GLY A 62 14.37 9.70 3.57
CA GLY A 62 14.56 8.25 3.63
C GLY A 62 15.52 7.80 4.74
N THR A 63 16.45 8.66 5.17
CA THR A 63 17.32 8.39 6.33
C THR A 63 16.59 8.66 7.65
N GLU A 64 15.73 9.70 7.72
CA GLU A 64 14.85 9.96 8.86
C GLU A 64 13.90 8.78 9.10
N GLU A 65 13.34 8.19 8.04
CA GLU A 65 12.45 7.01 8.15
C GLU A 65 13.13 5.77 8.75
N LEU A 66 14.45 5.62 8.57
CA LEU A 66 15.19 4.57 9.28
C LEU A 66 15.24 4.83 10.79
N GLY A 67 15.26 6.09 11.20
CA GLY A 67 15.12 6.49 12.60
C GLY A 67 13.71 6.28 13.13
N HIS A 68 12.68 6.53 12.32
CA HIS A 68 11.30 6.21 12.66
C HIS A 68 11.09 4.70 12.82
N LEU A 69 11.64 3.90 11.90
CA LEU A 69 11.64 2.44 11.98
C LEU A 69 12.29 1.96 13.29
N GLU A 70 13.36 2.61 13.75
CA GLU A 70 14.00 2.33 15.05
C GLU A 70 13.09 2.70 16.23
N ILE A 71 12.39 3.83 16.18
CA ILE A 71 11.40 4.22 17.21
C ILE A 71 10.26 3.18 17.29
N VAL A 72 9.70 2.77 16.16
CA VAL A 72 8.64 1.75 16.10
C VAL A 72 9.15 0.40 16.61
N ALA A 73 10.37 0.00 16.23
CA ALA A 73 11.00 -1.21 16.75
C ALA A 73 11.12 -1.19 18.28
N MET A 74 11.55 -0.06 18.85
CA MET A 74 11.68 0.11 20.30
C MET A 74 10.32 0.08 21.01
N LEU A 75 9.26 0.64 20.42
CA LEU A 75 7.91 0.53 20.95
C LEU A 75 7.46 -0.95 21.00
N ILE A 76 7.63 -1.69 19.91
CA ILE A 76 7.28 -3.12 19.84
C ILE A 76 8.09 -3.93 20.86
N GLU A 77 9.40 -3.66 20.97
CA GLU A 77 10.28 -4.31 21.93
C GLU A 77 9.82 -4.08 23.37
N GLN A 78 9.60 -2.83 23.77
CA GLN A 78 9.17 -2.51 25.14
C GLN A 78 7.76 -3.07 25.47
N HIS A 79 6.84 -3.09 24.50
CA HIS A 79 5.51 -3.69 24.70
C HIS A 79 5.53 -5.23 24.80
N THR A 80 6.58 -5.90 24.32
CA THR A 80 6.67 -7.37 24.30
C THR A 80 7.66 -7.95 25.31
N ALA A 81 8.70 -7.20 25.72
CA ALA A 81 9.85 -7.71 26.48
C ALA A 81 9.50 -8.30 27.86
N LYS A 82 8.65 -7.63 28.66
CA LYS A 82 8.24 -8.15 29.97
C LYS A 82 7.10 -9.17 29.85
N ALA A 83 6.21 -9.02 28.87
CA ALA A 83 5.11 -9.94 28.63
C ALA A 83 5.61 -11.34 28.24
N SER A 84 6.71 -11.41 27.47
CA SER A 84 7.33 -12.67 27.05
C SER A 84 7.94 -13.49 28.20
N GLN A 85 8.28 -12.85 29.33
CA GLN A 85 8.83 -13.54 30.52
C GLN A 85 7.78 -14.35 31.27
N ASN A 86 6.48 -14.06 31.06
CA ASN A 86 5.38 -14.79 31.66
C ASN A 86 4.69 -15.67 30.62
N VAL A 87 5.10 -16.94 30.52
CA VAL A 87 4.50 -17.92 29.59
C VAL A 87 2.99 -18.15 29.79
N GLN A 88 2.40 -17.72 30.91
CA GLN A 88 0.96 -17.81 31.17
C GLN A 88 0.19 -16.52 30.82
N ASP A 89 0.88 -15.48 30.33
CA ASP A 89 0.22 -14.25 29.89
C ASP A 89 -0.64 -14.52 28.65
N ARG A 90 -1.96 -14.59 28.84
CA ARG A 90 -2.90 -14.89 27.76
C ARG A 90 -2.91 -13.84 26.66
N ALA A 91 -2.61 -12.58 26.97
CA ALA A 91 -2.54 -11.53 25.96
C ALA A 91 -1.33 -11.78 25.06
N TYR A 92 -0.15 -12.04 25.63
CA TYR A 92 1.04 -12.42 24.86
C TYR A 92 0.80 -13.68 24.03
N GLN A 93 0.24 -14.73 24.63
CA GLN A 93 -0.05 -16.01 23.97
C GLN A 93 -1.05 -15.91 22.81
N SER A 94 -1.87 -14.85 22.75
CA SER A 94 -2.82 -14.62 21.67
C SER A 94 -2.22 -13.95 20.42
N THR A 95 -0.97 -13.51 20.49
CA THR A 95 -0.28 -12.77 19.41
C THR A 95 0.72 -13.65 18.68
N LEU A 96 1.17 -13.21 17.51
CA LEU A 96 2.24 -13.87 16.76
C LEU A 96 3.57 -13.95 17.54
N PHE A 97 3.80 -13.06 18.51
CA PHE A 97 5.03 -13.04 19.33
C PHE A 97 5.17 -14.28 20.22
N ALA A 98 4.06 -14.95 20.55
CA ALA A 98 4.07 -16.20 21.30
C ALA A 98 4.87 -17.31 20.60
N ILE A 99 4.83 -17.31 19.27
CA ILE A 99 5.48 -18.33 18.44
C ILE A 99 6.77 -17.78 17.83
N ARG A 100 6.78 -16.51 17.40
CA ARG A 100 7.95 -15.92 16.71
C ARG A 100 9.00 -15.32 17.65
N GLY A 101 8.69 -15.15 18.93
CA GLY A 101 9.54 -14.45 19.90
C GLY A 101 9.21 -12.96 19.99
N HIS A 102 9.67 -12.34 21.09
CA HIS A 102 9.45 -10.92 21.37
C HIS A 102 10.24 -10.00 20.41
N GLY A 103 9.88 -8.73 20.37
CA GLY A 103 10.52 -7.73 19.50
C GLY A 103 9.89 -7.65 18.10
N PRO A 104 10.40 -6.73 17.25
CA PRO A 104 9.84 -6.48 15.94
C PRO A 104 10.16 -7.62 14.95
N HIS A 105 9.25 -7.83 14.01
CA HIS A 105 9.40 -8.78 12.89
C HIS A 105 9.01 -8.05 11.61
N LEU A 106 9.65 -8.36 10.48
CA LEU A 106 9.36 -7.74 9.17
C LEU A 106 8.04 -8.27 8.56
N VAL A 107 6.95 -8.09 9.29
CA VAL A 107 5.59 -8.44 8.91
C VAL A 107 4.63 -7.32 9.29
N ASP A 108 3.45 -7.31 8.66
CA ASP A 108 2.33 -6.44 9.02
C ASP A 108 1.58 -6.94 10.28
N SER A 109 0.51 -6.23 10.67
CA SER A 109 -0.32 -6.60 11.83
C SER A 109 -1.13 -7.90 11.67
N LYS A 110 -1.05 -8.55 10.50
CA LYS A 110 -1.66 -9.85 10.18
C LYS A 110 -0.62 -10.95 9.99
N GLY A 111 0.66 -10.64 10.15
CA GLY A 111 1.76 -11.58 9.99
C GLY A 111 2.16 -11.85 8.54
N THR A 112 1.67 -11.06 7.58
CA THR A 112 2.13 -11.06 6.17
C THR A 112 3.51 -10.45 6.11
N TYR A 113 4.45 -11.08 5.40
CA TYR A 113 5.79 -10.52 5.22
C TYR A 113 5.76 -9.20 4.46
N TRP A 114 6.62 -8.28 4.88
CA TRP A 114 6.91 -7.09 4.09
C TRP A 114 7.38 -7.51 2.70
N ASP A 115 6.93 -6.79 1.68
CA ASP A 115 7.17 -7.11 0.29
C ASP A 115 7.61 -5.86 -0.46
N GLY A 116 8.66 -5.99 -1.28
CA GLY A 116 9.18 -4.89 -2.11
C GLY A 116 8.14 -4.30 -3.06
N ARG A 117 7.03 -5.01 -3.33
CA ARG A 117 5.87 -4.49 -4.09
C ARG A 117 5.18 -3.29 -3.44
N TYR A 118 5.43 -2.99 -2.16
CA TYR A 118 4.92 -1.77 -1.52
C TYR A 118 5.67 -0.52 -1.95
N VAL A 119 6.91 -0.66 -2.44
CA VAL A 119 7.73 0.46 -2.88
C VAL A 119 7.21 0.99 -4.23
N GLN A 120 6.83 2.26 -4.26
CA GLN A 120 6.34 2.94 -5.46
C GLN A 120 7.39 3.92 -6.01
N GLU A 121 8.20 3.42 -6.93
CA GLU A 121 9.28 4.18 -7.59
C GLU A 121 9.32 3.83 -9.09
N GLY A 122 9.79 4.75 -9.94
CA GLY A 122 9.61 4.57 -11.39
C GLY A 122 10.37 5.54 -12.28
N GLY A 123 11.17 6.43 -11.70
CA GLY A 123 12.13 7.27 -12.42
C GLY A 123 11.53 8.54 -13.04
N HIS A 124 10.20 8.67 -13.10
CA HIS A 124 9.58 9.94 -13.46
C HIS A 124 9.29 10.75 -12.20
N LEU A 125 10.05 11.83 -12.01
CA LEU A 125 10.02 12.65 -10.79
C LEU A 125 8.62 13.10 -10.34
N VAL A 126 7.77 13.58 -11.25
CA VAL A 126 6.39 13.99 -10.90
C VAL A 126 5.54 12.82 -10.42
N ARG A 127 5.76 11.62 -10.98
CA ARG A 127 5.02 10.42 -10.58
C ARG A 127 5.46 10.00 -9.18
N ASP A 128 6.77 9.98 -8.95
CA ASP A 128 7.33 9.51 -7.69
C ASP A 128 6.95 10.45 -6.53
N LEU A 129 7.11 11.77 -6.68
CA LEU A 129 6.66 12.73 -5.64
C LEU A 129 5.14 12.68 -5.33
N ARG A 130 4.32 12.32 -6.32
CA ARG A 130 2.87 12.09 -6.07
C ARG A 130 2.61 10.81 -5.30
N ALA A 131 3.39 9.77 -5.59
CA ALA A 131 3.34 8.52 -4.84
C ALA A 131 3.80 8.75 -3.39
N ASP A 132 4.82 9.59 -3.16
CA ASP A 132 5.32 9.92 -1.83
C ASP A 132 4.26 10.64 -1.00
N ILE A 133 3.58 11.66 -1.56
CA ILE A 133 2.45 12.32 -0.88
C ILE A 133 1.34 11.32 -0.50
N ALA A 134 1.07 10.33 -1.36
CA ALA A 134 0.09 9.30 -1.07
C ALA A 134 0.59 8.31 0.01
N ALA A 135 1.88 7.97 0.01
CA ALA A 135 2.51 7.13 1.03
C ALA A 135 2.42 7.78 2.41
N GLU A 136 2.79 9.07 2.50
CA GLU A 136 2.68 9.87 3.74
C GLU A 136 1.24 9.97 4.25
N GLY A 137 0.28 10.19 3.34
CA GLY A 137 -1.14 10.21 3.70
C GLY A 137 -1.63 8.85 4.23
N GLY A 138 -1.13 7.74 3.66
CA GLY A 138 -1.39 6.39 4.13
C GLY A 138 -0.80 6.11 5.50
N ALA A 139 0.47 6.48 5.72
CA ALA A 139 1.16 6.35 6.99
C ALA A 139 0.47 7.16 8.09
N LEU A 140 0.12 8.43 7.81
CA LEU A 140 -0.62 9.29 8.73
C LEU A 140 -1.95 8.66 9.15
N ASN A 141 -2.73 8.13 8.20
CA ASN A 141 -4.00 7.47 8.52
C ASN A 141 -3.80 6.25 9.44
N THR A 142 -2.78 5.43 9.18
CA THR A 142 -2.44 4.29 10.05
C THR A 142 -2.03 4.77 11.45
N TYR A 143 -1.24 5.85 11.55
CA TYR A 143 -0.87 6.45 12.83
C TYR A 143 -2.08 7.02 13.60
N GLU A 144 -3.02 7.69 12.94
CA GLU A 144 -4.25 8.18 13.59
C GLU A 144 -5.07 7.04 14.18
N VAL A 145 -5.16 5.91 13.47
CA VAL A 145 -5.84 4.71 13.96
C VAL A 145 -5.10 4.12 15.16
N LEU A 146 -3.76 4.03 15.13
CA LEU A 146 -2.95 3.57 16.26
C LEU A 146 -3.06 4.49 17.49
N LEU A 147 -3.11 5.80 17.29
CA LEU A 147 -3.28 6.80 18.35
C LEU A 147 -4.59 6.61 19.11
N GLN A 148 -5.67 6.24 18.45
CA GLN A 148 -6.94 5.92 19.10
C GLN A 148 -6.86 4.68 20.00
N MET A 149 -5.90 3.79 19.73
CA MET A 149 -5.67 2.54 20.45
C MET A 149 -4.49 2.59 21.42
N ALA A 150 -3.75 3.70 21.47
CA ALA A 150 -2.52 3.81 22.26
C ALA A 150 -2.80 3.53 23.76
N PRO A 151 -2.07 2.59 24.39
CA PRO A 151 -2.37 2.08 25.73
C PRO A 151 -1.89 2.98 26.87
N ASP A 152 -0.94 3.88 26.61
CA ASP A 152 -0.38 4.82 27.58
C ASP A 152 0.12 6.12 26.93
N ASP A 153 0.45 7.12 27.75
CA ASP A 153 0.81 8.47 27.31
C ASP A 153 2.18 8.52 26.62
N GLY A 154 3.13 7.67 27.03
CA GLY A 154 4.45 7.63 26.40
C GLY A 154 4.41 7.01 25.00
N THR A 155 3.60 5.96 24.82
CA THR A 155 3.29 5.39 23.50
C THR A 155 2.57 6.43 22.63
N ARG A 156 1.58 7.12 23.18
CA ARG A 156 0.85 8.20 22.48
C ARG A 156 1.79 9.32 22.05
N ALA A 157 2.75 9.72 22.89
CA ALA A 157 3.71 10.78 22.57
C ALA A 157 4.60 10.39 21.38
N ALA A 158 5.15 9.17 21.38
CA ALA A 158 5.95 8.68 20.27
C ALA A 158 5.15 8.59 18.95
N LEU A 159 3.93 8.04 19.00
CA LEU A 159 3.06 7.98 17.82
C LEU A 159 2.63 9.36 17.32
N THR A 160 2.42 10.32 18.22
CA THR A 160 2.09 11.71 17.85
C THR A 160 3.28 12.37 17.16
N HIS A 161 4.49 12.10 17.63
CA HIS A 161 5.71 12.58 17.00
C HIS A 161 5.83 12.07 15.56
N LEU A 162 5.72 10.75 15.36
CA LEU A 162 5.77 10.10 14.05
C LEU A 162 4.68 10.67 13.12
N ALA A 163 3.42 10.65 13.54
CA ALA A 163 2.29 11.24 12.80
C ALA A 163 2.55 12.70 12.38
N THR A 164 3.20 13.49 13.23
CA THR A 164 3.53 14.89 12.93
C THR A 164 4.65 15.00 11.89
N ARG A 165 5.60 14.05 11.87
CA ARG A 165 6.65 13.99 10.86
C ARG A 165 6.06 13.63 9.49
N GLU A 166 5.09 12.71 9.41
CA GLU A 166 4.43 12.39 8.13
C GLU A 166 3.78 13.63 7.50
N VAL A 167 3.14 14.47 8.33
CA VAL A 167 2.55 15.75 7.87
C VAL A 167 3.63 16.68 7.30
N SER A 168 4.81 16.71 7.92
CA SER A 168 5.92 17.51 7.46
C SER A 168 6.53 16.97 6.17
N HIS A 169 6.67 15.66 6.03
CA HIS A 169 7.21 15.02 4.83
C HIS A 169 6.25 15.19 3.65
N ALA A 170 4.96 14.96 3.87
CA ALA A 170 3.93 15.29 2.88
C ALA A 170 4.05 16.74 2.41
N HIS A 171 4.23 17.69 3.33
CA HIS A 171 4.42 19.10 2.98
C HIS A 171 5.71 19.34 2.17
N MET A 172 6.82 18.69 2.52
CA MET A 172 8.07 18.77 1.75
C MET A 172 7.90 18.25 0.31
N PHE A 173 7.26 17.10 0.13
CA PHE A 173 6.98 16.55 -1.21
C PHE A 173 6.04 17.45 -2.03
N MET A 174 5.03 18.05 -1.38
CA MET A 174 4.17 19.05 -2.03
C MET A 174 4.96 20.28 -2.49
N GLU A 175 5.88 20.80 -1.67
CA GLU A 175 6.77 21.90 -2.04
C GLU A 175 7.73 21.51 -3.16
N ALA A 176 8.27 20.29 -3.16
CA ALA A 176 9.09 19.78 -4.25
C ALA A 176 8.32 19.77 -5.58
N LEU A 177 7.06 19.31 -5.60
CA LEU A 177 6.20 19.38 -6.79
C LEU A 177 5.91 20.82 -7.23
N ARG A 178 5.70 21.75 -6.29
CA ARG A 178 5.52 23.18 -6.60
C ARG A 178 6.77 23.78 -7.23
N SER A 179 7.96 23.42 -6.73
CA SER A 179 9.24 23.94 -7.24
C SER A 179 9.50 23.61 -8.72
N ILE A 180 8.91 22.52 -9.21
CA ILE A 180 8.99 22.09 -10.62
C ILE A 180 7.71 22.40 -11.41
N ASN A 181 6.80 23.22 -10.86
CA ASN A 181 5.52 23.61 -11.45
C ASN A 181 4.63 22.41 -11.87
N ALA A 182 4.64 21.34 -11.08
CA ALA A 182 3.90 20.10 -11.39
C ALA A 182 2.81 19.74 -10.35
N PHE A 183 2.62 20.60 -9.34
CA PHE A 183 1.67 20.36 -8.26
C PHE A 183 0.22 20.32 -8.75
N ASP A 184 -0.18 21.28 -9.59
CA ASP A 184 -1.54 21.43 -10.12
C ASP A 184 -1.68 21.00 -11.59
N GLN A 185 -0.63 20.42 -12.18
CA GLN A 185 -0.61 20.02 -13.59
C GLN A 185 -0.95 18.53 -13.74
N PRO A 186 -2.13 18.13 -14.24
CA PRO A 186 -2.50 16.72 -14.29
C PRO A 186 -1.56 15.89 -15.17
N ILE A 187 -1.15 16.44 -16.31
CA ILE A 187 -0.30 15.79 -17.31
C ILE A 187 1.17 16.00 -16.98
N PHE A 188 1.95 14.94 -17.12
CA PHE A 188 3.41 14.95 -17.10
C PHE A 188 3.95 14.02 -18.21
N GLY A 189 5.21 14.20 -18.59
CA GLY A 189 5.82 13.50 -19.73
C GLY A 189 5.43 14.08 -21.09
N ASP A 190 5.61 13.29 -22.14
CA ASP A 190 5.53 13.76 -23.54
C ASP A 190 4.16 13.52 -24.21
N LEU A 191 3.18 12.99 -23.47
CA LEU A 191 1.85 12.70 -24.02
C LEU A 191 1.16 13.98 -24.47
N LYS A 192 0.69 13.98 -25.72
CA LYS A 192 -0.27 14.97 -26.21
C LYS A 192 -1.67 14.38 -26.06
N PRO A 193 -2.51 14.93 -25.16
CA PRO A 193 -3.88 14.44 -25.00
C PRO A 193 -4.67 14.62 -26.30
N ASP A 194 -5.62 13.73 -26.53
CA ASP A 194 -6.64 13.89 -27.57
C ASP A 194 -7.81 14.76 -27.06
N ASP A 195 -8.89 14.80 -27.84
CA ASP A 195 -10.10 15.55 -27.54
C ASP A 195 -10.93 14.99 -26.38
N THR A 196 -10.56 13.83 -25.84
CA THR A 196 -11.29 13.19 -24.72
C THR A 196 -10.85 13.69 -23.34
N VAL A 197 -9.76 14.45 -23.26
CA VAL A 197 -9.06 14.81 -22.00
C VAL A 197 -9.92 15.53 -20.95
N ASN A 198 -10.98 16.21 -21.38
CA ASN A 198 -11.90 16.94 -20.51
C ASN A 198 -13.30 16.31 -20.49
N LEU A 199 -13.50 15.11 -21.04
CA LEU A 199 -14.76 14.39 -20.92
C LEU A 199 -14.86 13.71 -19.55
N TYR A 200 -16.02 13.84 -18.90
CA TYR A 200 -16.39 13.04 -17.73
C TYR A 200 -17.58 12.14 -18.08
N PHE A 201 -17.38 10.82 -18.06
CA PHE A 201 -18.43 9.84 -18.32
C PHE A 201 -19.15 9.41 -17.04
N ASN A 202 -20.47 9.60 -16.98
CA ASN A 202 -21.28 9.05 -15.90
C ASN A 202 -21.58 7.56 -16.13
N LEU A 203 -20.59 6.71 -15.87
CA LEU A 203 -20.69 5.26 -16.05
C LEU A 203 -21.43 4.56 -14.88
N SER A 204 -21.77 5.28 -13.80
CA SER A 204 -22.47 4.74 -12.63
C SER A 204 -23.80 5.48 -12.44
N ASN A 205 -24.73 5.24 -13.36
CA ASN A 205 -26.02 5.91 -13.44
C ASN A 205 -27.20 4.96 -13.12
N GLY A 206 -27.26 4.47 -11.87
CA GLY A 206 -28.41 3.72 -11.34
C GLY A 206 -29.61 4.62 -10.94
N GLU A 207 -30.57 4.11 -10.17
CA GLU A 207 -31.74 4.87 -9.62
C GLU A 207 -31.36 5.96 -8.58
N GLY A 208 -30.13 6.48 -8.62
CA GLY A 208 -29.62 7.53 -7.74
C GLY A 208 -29.71 8.94 -8.35
N ALA A 209 -29.40 9.94 -7.53
CA ALA A 209 -29.30 11.32 -7.99
C ALA A 209 -28.09 11.51 -8.92
N ASP A 210 -28.26 12.32 -9.98
CA ASP A 210 -27.18 12.77 -10.86
C ASP A 210 -26.22 13.67 -10.07
N LEU A 211 -25.18 13.09 -9.46
CA LEU A 211 -24.28 13.80 -8.55
C LEU A 211 -23.29 14.67 -9.35
N ARG A 212 -23.35 15.98 -9.09
CA ARG A 212 -22.54 16.99 -9.78
C ARG A 212 -21.56 17.68 -8.85
N GLY A 213 -20.34 17.91 -9.32
CA GLY A 213 -19.26 18.54 -8.58
C GLY A 213 -18.23 19.19 -9.51
N PRO A 214 -17.23 19.91 -8.97
CA PRO A 214 -16.17 20.54 -9.78
C PRO A 214 -15.40 19.57 -10.68
N TRP A 215 -15.34 18.29 -10.33
CA TRP A 215 -14.69 17.23 -11.09
C TRP A 215 -15.48 16.74 -12.32
N ASN A 216 -16.74 17.16 -12.52
CA ASN A 216 -17.59 16.68 -13.62
C ASN A 216 -18.53 17.77 -14.18
N LYS A 217 -18.08 19.03 -14.12
CA LYS A 217 -18.86 20.18 -14.58
C LYS A 217 -18.00 21.19 -15.33
N GLU A 218 -18.69 21.98 -16.14
CA GLU A 218 -18.11 23.11 -16.85
C GLU A 218 -17.59 24.19 -15.87
N PRO A 219 -16.52 24.92 -16.23
CA PRO A 219 -15.80 24.86 -17.51
C PRO A 219 -14.68 23.80 -17.56
N ALA A 220 -14.48 23.02 -16.48
CA ALA A 220 -13.36 22.10 -16.38
C ALA A 220 -13.58 20.80 -17.16
N PHE A 221 -14.81 20.27 -17.12
CA PHE A 221 -15.17 19.01 -17.76
C PHE A 221 -16.51 19.08 -18.48
N GLN A 222 -16.57 18.49 -19.67
CA GLN A 222 -17.80 18.19 -20.38
C GLN A 222 -18.43 16.93 -19.80
N TYR A 223 -19.63 17.07 -19.24
CA TYR A 223 -20.34 15.97 -18.59
C TYR A 223 -21.15 15.13 -19.58
N ILE A 224 -20.82 13.85 -19.69
CA ILE A 224 -21.54 12.89 -20.51
C ILE A 224 -22.44 12.04 -19.59
N ALA A 225 -23.72 12.44 -19.52
CA ALA A 225 -24.71 11.80 -18.65
C ALA A 225 -25.11 10.38 -19.10
N ASP A 226 -25.14 10.16 -20.42
CA ASP A 226 -25.39 8.85 -21.05
C ASP A 226 -24.20 8.49 -21.97
N PRO A 227 -23.18 7.80 -21.43
CA PRO A 227 -22.01 7.40 -22.21
C PRO A 227 -22.35 6.46 -23.38
N LEU A 228 -23.37 5.61 -23.25
CA LEU A 228 -23.75 4.69 -24.32
C LEU A 228 -24.30 5.46 -25.53
N GLN A 229 -25.18 6.42 -25.27
CA GLN A 229 -25.73 7.27 -26.32
C GLN A 229 -24.64 8.12 -26.99
N HIS A 230 -23.70 8.66 -26.22
CA HIS A 230 -22.58 9.44 -26.74
C HIS A 230 -21.68 8.62 -27.68
N GLU A 231 -21.27 7.41 -27.26
CA GLU A 231 -20.48 6.48 -28.08
C GLU A 231 -21.19 6.13 -29.40
N MET A 232 -22.50 5.87 -29.34
CA MET A 232 -23.31 5.60 -30.54
C MET A 232 -23.38 6.78 -31.50
N GLN A 233 -23.24 8.02 -31.02
CA GLN A 233 -23.26 9.22 -31.85
C GLN A 233 -21.90 9.52 -32.48
N GLU A 234 -20.81 9.38 -31.70
CA GLU A 234 -19.45 9.68 -32.16
C GLU A 234 -18.88 8.57 -33.07
N HIS A 235 -19.24 7.30 -32.83
CA HIS A 235 -18.66 6.16 -33.52
C HIS A 235 -19.66 5.28 -34.30
N GLY A 236 -20.97 5.54 -34.16
CA GLY A 236 -22.05 4.74 -34.79
C GLY A 236 -22.21 4.87 -36.30
N GLY A 237 -21.28 5.53 -37.01
CA GLY A 237 -21.13 5.40 -38.46
C GLY A 237 -20.54 4.05 -38.90
N HIS A 238 -20.09 3.20 -37.98
CA HIS A 238 -19.63 1.84 -38.27
C HIS A 238 -20.60 0.81 -37.71
N SER A 239 -21.67 0.59 -38.50
CA SER A 239 -22.55 -0.57 -38.55
C SER A 239 -22.62 -1.42 -37.28
N ALA A 240 -23.75 -1.31 -36.59
CA ALA A 240 -24.37 -2.43 -35.90
C ALA A 240 -24.42 -3.69 -36.81
N ALA A 241 -23.45 -4.58 -36.67
CA ALA A 241 -23.48 -5.91 -37.25
C ALA A 241 -22.82 -6.90 -36.28
N SER A 242 -23.65 -7.85 -35.81
CA SER A 242 -23.31 -9.07 -35.07
C SER A 242 -22.69 -8.93 -33.68
N ASN A 243 -23.55 -8.72 -32.68
CA ASN A 243 -23.42 -9.44 -31.42
C ASN A 243 -24.79 -10.05 -31.09
N GLU A 244 -25.18 -11.06 -31.89
CA GLU A 244 -26.11 -12.06 -31.38
C GLU A 244 -25.40 -12.77 -30.24
N MET A 245 -25.90 -12.49 -29.05
CA MET A 245 -25.56 -13.16 -27.81
C MET A 245 -25.73 -14.67 -28.03
N ARG A 246 -24.62 -15.39 -28.22
CA ARG A 246 -24.61 -16.85 -28.20
C ARG A 246 -25.13 -17.26 -26.83
N GLN A 247 -26.41 -17.65 -26.76
CA GLN A 247 -26.96 -18.32 -25.60
C GLN A 247 -26.12 -19.57 -25.38
N LEU A 248 -25.26 -19.55 -24.37
CA LEU A 248 -24.59 -20.73 -23.87
C LEU A 248 -25.69 -21.61 -23.27
N THR A 249 -26.07 -22.67 -23.99
CA THR A 249 -26.90 -23.74 -23.44
C THR A 249 -26.15 -24.38 -22.26
N PRO A 250 -26.84 -24.70 -21.14
CA PRO A 250 -26.18 -25.35 -20.01
C PRO A 250 -25.61 -26.69 -20.45
N ALA A 251 -24.32 -26.93 -20.17
CA ALA A 251 -23.69 -28.23 -20.40
C ALA A 251 -24.44 -29.31 -19.61
N GLN A 252 -24.84 -30.39 -20.31
CA GLN A 252 -25.39 -31.58 -19.66
C GLN A 252 -24.34 -32.22 -18.73
N PRO A 253 -24.75 -32.78 -17.58
CA PRO A 253 -23.83 -33.51 -16.71
C PRO A 253 -23.32 -34.77 -17.43
N PRO A 254 -22.04 -35.17 -17.25
CA PRO A 254 -21.48 -36.32 -17.93
C PRO A 254 -22.20 -37.60 -17.48
N GLY A 255 -22.71 -38.34 -18.47
CA GLY A 255 -23.34 -39.63 -18.28
C GLY A 255 -22.36 -40.68 -17.78
N THR A 256 -22.86 -41.59 -16.96
CA THR A 256 -22.16 -42.75 -16.41
C THR A 256 -21.71 -43.68 -17.53
N GLY A 257 -20.45 -43.55 -17.96
CA GLY A 257 -19.77 -44.50 -18.84
C GLY A 257 -19.11 -45.63 -18.05
N GLN A 258 -19.40 -46.87 -18.43
CA GLN A 258 -18.79 -48.11 -17.90
C GLN A 258 -17.25 -48.10 -17.96
N PRO A 259 -16.57 -48.75 -17.01
CA PRO A 259 -15.11 -48.85 -17.03
C PRO A 259 -14.60 -49.87 -18.07
N PRO A 260 -13.48 -49.60 -18.77
CA PRO A 260 -12.84 -50.55 -19.66
C PRO A 260 -12.07 -51.63 -18.89
N ALA A 261 -12.04 -52.84 -19.45
CA ALA A 261 -11.47 -54.06 -18.88
C ALA A 261 -9.93 -54.02 -18.76
N HIS A 262 -9.42 -54.58 -17.65
CA HIS A 262 -7.99 -54.76 -17.38
C HIS A 262 -7.31 -55.76 -18.33
N PRO A 263 -6.10 -55.45 -18.85
CA PRO A 263 -5.19 -56.47 -19.36
C PRO A 263 -4.36 -57.08 -18.21
N GLN A 264 -4.29 -58.42 -18.18
CA GLN A 264 -3.51 -59.22 -17.24
C GLN A 264 -1.99 -59.07 -17.50
N THR A 265 -1.22 -58.84 -16.44
CA THR A 265 0.25 -58.93 -16.43
C THR A 265 0.71 -60.37 -16.15
N PRO A 266 1.67 -60.95 -16.89
CA PRO A 266 2.32 -62.19 -16.50
C PRO A 266 3.48 -61.93 -15.52
N ALA A 267 3.72 -62.93 -14.68
CA ALA A 267 4.60 -62.90 -13.52
C ALA A 267 6.10 -63.08 -13.83
N GLY A 268 6.94 -62.44 -13.02
CA GLY A 268 8.14 -63.01 -12.41
C GLY A 268 9.46 -63.01 -13.20
N SER A 269 10.49 -62.35 -12.68
CA SER A 269 11.72 -63.02 -12.18
C SER A 269 12.73 -62.05 -11.53
N THR A 270 13.28 -62.57 -10.44
CA THR A 270 14.30 -62.22 -9.41
C THR A 270 15.54 -61.41 -9.83
N PRO A 271 16.19 -60.66 -8.89
CA PRO A 271 17.46 -59.98 -9.14
C PRO A 271 18.70 -60.83 -8.78
N ALA A 272 19.82 -60.61 -9.48
CA ALA A 272 21.14 -61.03 -9.03
C ALA A 272 22.27 -60.15 -9.60
N ARG A 273 22.80 -59.28 -8.74
CA ARG A 273 24.20 -58.87 -8.48
C ARG A 273 24.37 -57.36 -8.34
#